data_AF-A0A971YE75-F1
#
_entry.id   AF-A0A971YE75-F1
#
_cell.length_a   1.000
_cell.length_b   1.000
_cell.length_c   1.000
_cell.angle_alpha   90.00
_cell.angle_beta   90.00
_cell.angle_gamma   90.00
#
_symmetry.space_group_name_H-M   'P 1'
#
loop_
_entity.id
_entity.type
_entity.pdbx_description
1 polymer ?
#
loop_
_entity_poly.entity_id
_entity_poly.type
_entity_poly.pdbx_seq_one_letter_code
_entity_poly.pdbx_strand_id
1 'polypeptide(L)'
;MSKFRCARCGTCCRKGGPGLHTDDADLVVHLGLTNIVCLRRGELAFDPQTNTVQPLLEELLKIRGKGMGWECIFFDADKGGCSVYAHRPLECSVLQCDNTKEIFHALALPRLTRAHLVDAQSALGECIAEHERLFPMQDAVELARQKEHSAKIKLEDMVRQELFFRQAFARRVQATDEQLWLYFGRPLELVLLPLRSGSQPYPFGCAQLRSGSSTPLGMI
;
A
#
# COMPACT_ATOMS: atom_id res chain seq x y z
N MET A 1 -16.36 18.93 -8.82
CA MET A 1 -14.90 19.18 -8.89
C MET A 1 -14.45 19.06 -10.35
N SER A 2 -13.59 19.97 -10.84
CA SER A 2 -13.09 19.90 -12.22
C SER A 2 -12.10 18.74 -12.36
N LYS A 3 -12.30 17.86 -13.35
CA LYS A 3 -11.38 16.73 -13.62
C LYS A 3 -10.16 17.25 -14.39
N PHE A 4 -8.96 17.06 -13.84
CA PHE A 4 -7.71 17.41 -14.50
C PHE A 4 -7.27 16.31 -15.50
N ARG A 5 -6.67 16.75 -16.61
CA ARG A 5 -6.11 15.85 -17.63
C ARG A 5 -4.67 15.52 -17.26
N CYS A 6 -4.40 14.25 -16.98
CA CYS A 6 -3.05 13.81 -16.58
C CYS A 6 -2.04 14.01 -17.72
N ALA A 7 -0.88 14.58 -17.38
CA ALA A 7 0.25 14.82 -18.29
C ALA A 7 1.02 13.54 -18.67
N ARG A 8 0.63 12.38 -18.13
CA ARG A 8 1.22 11.07 -18.44
C ARG A 8 2.73 10.94 -18.15
N CYS A 9 3.24 11.77 -17.24
CA CYS A 9 4.65 11.74 -16.83
C CYS A 9 5.03 10.53 -15.97
N GLY A 10 4.04 9.83 -15.40
CA GLY A 10 4.24 8.64 -14.57
C GLY A 10 4.73 8.90 -13.13
N THR A 11 5.07 10.14 -12.75
CA THR A 11 5.66 10.44 -11.43
C THR A 11 4.79 9.97 -10.26
N CYS A 12 3.49 10.27 -10.25
CA CYS A 12 2.58 9.83 -9.18
C CYS A 12 2.32 8.32 -9.20
N CYS A 13 2.25 7.73 -10.40
CA CYS A 13 2.08 6.30 -10.57
C CYS A 13 3.25 5.53 -9.96
N ARG A 14 4.48 6.00 -10.17
CA ARG A 14 5.70 5.40 -9.60
C ARG A 14 5.82 5.59 -8.09
N LYS A 15 5.27 6.68 -7.56
CA LYS A 15 5.33 6.99 -6.12
C LYS A 15 4.39 6.15 -5.25
N GLY A 16 3.35 5.55 -5.80
CA GLY A 16 2.41 4.80 -4.96
C GLY A 16 1.03 4.55 -5.53
N GLY A 17 0.62 5.26 -6.59
CA GLY A 17 -0.78 5.26 -7.01
C GLY A 17 -1.73 5.84 -5.95
N PRO A 18 -3.03 5.93 -6.28
CA PRO A 18 -4.02 6.64 -5.47
C PRO A 18 -4.54 5.81 -4.30
N GLY A 19 -4.81 6.48 -3.18
CA GLY A 19 -5.80 6.03 -2.20
C GLY A 19 -7.22 6.13 -2.77
N LEU A 20 -8.12 5.29 -2.26
CA LEU A 20 -9.52 5.27 -2.65
C LEU A 20 -10.37 6.03 -1.62
N HIS A 21 -11.32 6.82 -2.13
CA HIS A 21 -12.30 7.56 -1.34
C HIS A 21 -13.68 6.95 -1.48
N THR A 22 -14.62 7.34 -0.61
CA THR A 22 -16.02 6.88 -0.70
C THR A 22 -16.62 7.14 -2.08
N ASP A 23 -16.26 8.26 -2.70
CA ASP A 23 -16.66 8.63 -4.07
C ASP A 23 -16.11 7.68 -5.16
N ASP A 24 -15.11 6.86 -4.83
CA ASP A 24 -14.53 5.85 -5.71
C ASP A 24 -15.19 4.48 -5.57
N ALA A 25 -16.22 4.32 -4.73
CA ALA A 25 -16.86 3.01 -4.47
C ALA A 25 -17.33 2.31 -5.76
N ASP A 26 -17.98 3.05 -6.66
CA ASP A 26 -18.45 2.52 -7.95
C ASP A 26 -17.31 2.16 -8.90
N LEU A 27 -16.10 2.71 -8.70
CA LEU A 27 -14.94 2.37 -9.52
C LEU A 27 -14.36 1.00 -9.18
N VAL A 28 -14.66 0.45 -8.00
CA VAL A 28 -14.09 -0.82 -7.53
C VAL A 28 -14.35 -1.97 -8.51
N VAL A 29 -15.52 -2.01 -9.16
CA VAL A 29 -15.83 -3.03 -10.18
C VAL A 29 -14.92 -2.93 -11.41
N HIS A 30 -14.51 -1.72 -11.79
CA HIS A 30 -13.63 -1.46 -12.92
C HIS A 30 -12.15 -1.67 -12.59
N LEU A 31 -11.76 -1.42 -11.34
CA LEU A 31 -10.41 -1.66 -10.85
C LEU A 31 -10.17 -3.16 -10.58
N GLY A 32 -11.20 -3.89 -10.16
CA GLY A 32 -11.10 -5.27 -9.74
C GLY A 32 -10.52 -5.40 -8.32
N LEU A 33 -11.18 -6.20 -7.48
CA LEU A 33 -10.85 -6.34 -6.06
C LEU A 33 -9.40 -6.81 -5.82
N THR A 34 -8.86 -7.64 -6.71
CA THR A 34 -7.49 -8.17 -6.62
C THR A 34 -6.41 -7.14 -6.90
N ASN A 35 -6.76 -5.93 -7.37
CA ASN A 35 -5.84 -4.81 -7.61
C ASN A 35 -5.90 -3.76 -6.50
N ILE A 36 -6.66 -4.03 -5.44
CA ILE A 36 -6.83 -3.15 -4.28
C ILE A 36 -6.18 -3.82 -3.07
N VAL A 37 -5.53 -3.01 -2.24
CA VAL A 37 -4.92 -3.43 -0.99
C VAL A 37 -5.46 -2.58 0.15
N CYS A 38 -5.70 -3.22 1.30
CA CYS A 38 -5.98 -2.54 2.55
C CYS A 38 -4.66 -2.26 3.28
N LEU A 39 -4.36 -0.98 3.52
CA LEU A 39 -3.44 -0.63 4.61
C LEU A 39 -4.25 -0.54 5.89
N ARG A 40 -3.84 -1.31 6.89
CA ARG A 40 -4.62 -1.49 8.11
C ARG A 40 -4.41 -0.32 9.06
N ARG A 41 -5.38 -0.05 9.94
CA ARG A 41 -5.18 0.89 11.05
C ARG A 41 -3.94 0.50 11.85
N GLY A 42 -3.08 1.46 12.17
CA GLY A 42 -1.79 1.25 12.83
C GLY A 42 -0.63 0.92 11.90
N GLU A 43 -0.90 0.59 10.62
CA GLU A 43 0.15 0.35 9.63
C GLU A 43 0.94 1.62 9.36
N LEU A 44 2.26 1.51 9.20
CA LEU A 44 3.07 2.66 8.81
C LEU A 44 2.81 2.99 7.35
N ALA A 45 2.45 4.25 7.10
CA ALA A 45 2.27 4.82 5.77
C ALA A 45 3.00 6.16 5.67
N PHE A 46 3.46 6.49 4.47
CA PHE A 46 3.96 7.82 4.17
C PHE A 46 2.79 8.78 4.00
N ASP A 47 2.75 9.84 4.79
CA ASP A 47 1.81 10.94 4.65
C ASP A 47 2.45 12.06 3.84
N PRO A 48 1.94 12.37 2.63
CA PRO A 48 2.47 13.43 1.79
C PRO A 48 2.17 14.85 2.31
N GLN A 49 1.24 15.03 3.26
CA GLN A 49 0.96 16.34 3.86
C GLN A 49 2.03 16.72 4.91
N THR A 50 2.40 15.77 5.76
CA THR A 50 3.43 15.95 6.78
C THR A 50 4.84 15.63 6.28
N ASN A 51 4.94 14.93 5.14
CA ASN A 51 6.19 14.38 4.59
C ASN A 51 6.90 13.44 5.59
N THR A 52 6.13 12.67 6.36
CA THR A 52 6.63 11.74 7.36
C THR A 52 6.00 10.35 7.23
N VAL A 53 6.66 9.37 7.84
CA VAL A 53 6.10 8.03 8.03
C VAL A 53 5.42 7.99 9.37
N GLN A 54 4.13 7.66 9.38
CA GLN A 54 3.35 7.58 10.61
C GLN A 54 2.35 6.42 10.57
N PRO A 55 1.94 5.91 11.75
CA PRO A 55 0.86 4.94 11.83
C PRO A 55 -0.43 5.55 11.30
N LEU A 56 -1.15 4.79 10.47
CA LEU A 56 -2.47 5.16 10.02
C LEU A 56 -3.48 5.18 11.19
N LEU A 57 -4.23 6.27 11.32
CA LEU A 57 -5.29 6.38 12.33
C LEU A 57 -6.53 5.53 11.97
N GLU A 58 -6.77 5.38 10.67
CA GLU A 58 -7.86 4.62 10.08
C GLU A 58 -7.31 3.79 8.92
N GLU A 59 -8.01 2.73 8.53
CA GLU A 59 -7.59 1.97 7.35
C GLU A 59 -7.68 2.79 6.06
N LEU A 60 -6.89 2.40 5.07
CA LEU A 60 -6.83 3.02 3.76
C LEU A 60 -6.88 1.93 2.69
N LEU A 61 -7.96 1.88 1.91
CA LEU A 61 -7.96 1.13 0.67
C LEU A 61 -7.25 1.92 -0.42
N LYS A 62 -6.36 1.27 -1.17
CA LYS A 62 -5.66 1.90 -2.29
C LYS A 62 -5.40 0.93 -3.42
N ILE A 63 -5.12 1.46 -4.62
CA ILE A 63 -4.61 0.63 -5.72
C ILE A 63 -3.23 0.10 -5.32
N ARG A 64 -3.02 -1.21 -5.46
CA ARG A 64 -1.76 -1.86 -5.10
C ARG A 64 -0.66 -1.58 -6.13
N GLY A 65 0.58 -1.78 -5.69
CA GLY A 65 1.74 -1.70 -6.58
C GLY A 65 2.03 -3.02 -7.31
N LYS A 66 2.96 -2.95 -8.27
CA LYS A 66 3.50 -4.12 -8.99
C LYS A 66 4.47 -4.90 -8.10
N GLY A 67 4.25 -6.20 -7.97
CA GLY A 67 5.09 -7.08 -7.16
C GLY A 67 5.22 -6.56 -5.72
N MET A 68 6.45 -6.42 -5.23
CA MET A 68 6.74 -5.85 -3.90
C MET A 68 6.90 -4.32 -3.89
N GLY A 69 6.79 -3.68 -5.06
CA GLY A 69 6.96 -2.23 -5.20
C GLY A 69 5.67 -1.45 -5.00
N TRP A 70 5.80 -0.13 -5.04
CA TRP A 70 4.67 0.80 -4.94
C TRP A 70 4.25 1.41 -6.29
N GLU A 71 4.95 1.10 -7.38
CA GLU A 71 4.53 1.55 -8.71
C GLU A 71 3.15 0.97 -9.02
N CYS A 72 2.18 1.85 -9.25
CA CYS A 72 0.78 1.52 -9.51
C CYS A 72 0.65 0.40 -10.56
N ILE A 73 -0.13 -0.64 -10.25
CA ILE A 73 -0.31 -1.79 -11.14
C ILE A 73 -0.86 -1.43 -12.52
N PHE A 74 -1.67 -0.37 -12.62
CA PHE A 74 -2.24 0.08 -13.90
C PHE A 74 -1.34 1.01 -14.71
N PHE A 75 -0.14 1.34 -14.22
CA PHE A 75 0.79 2.16 -14.97
C PHE A 75 1.52 1.32 -16.03
N ASP A 76 1.36 1.70 -17.29
CA ASP A 76 2.08 1.13 -18.41
C ASP A 76 3.26 2.06 -18.72
N ALA A 77 4.46 1.67 -18.29
CA ALA A 77 5.66 2.50 -18.44
C ALA A 77 6.06 2.65 -19.92
N ASP A 78 5.86 1.60 -20.72
CA ASP A 78 6.24 1.57 -22.14
C ASP A 78 5.37 2.52 -22.96
N LYS A 79 4.08 2.63 -22.60
CA LYS A 79 3.13 3.54 -23.26
C LYS A 79 2.99 4.89 -22.57
N GLY A 80 3.69 5.12 -21.45
CA GLY A 80 3.45 6.27 -20.56
C GLY A 80 1.98 6.39 -20.16
N GLY A 81 1.30 5.26 -19.98
CA GLY A 81 -0.17 5.17 -19.96
C GLY A 81 -0.74 4.67 -18.64
N CYS A 82 -2.05 4.80 -18.50
CA CYS A 82 -2.82 4.13 -17.45
C CYS A 82 -3.85 3.22 -18.12
N SER A 83 -3.83 1.92 -17.82
CA SER A 83 -4.76 0.96 -18.41
C SER A 83 -6.22 1.17 -17.96
N VAL A 84 -6.44 1.91 -16.86
CA VAL A 84 -7.75 2.30 -16.35
C VAL A 84 -8.00 3.82 -16.45
N TYR A 85 -7.44 4.49 -17.46
CA TYR A 85 -7.49 5.97 -17.55
C TYR A 85 -8.91 6.57 -17.51
N ALA A 86 -9.92 5.84 -18.02
CA ALA A 86 -11.32 6.26 -17.99
C ALA A 86 -11.95 6.13 -16.58
N HIS A 87 -11.42 5.23 -15.75
CA HIS A 87 -11.89 4.88 -14.41
C HIS A 87 -10.87 5.31 -13.35
N ARG A 88 -10.23 6.47 -13.55
CA ARG A 88 -9.23 6.99 -12.61
C ARG A 88 -9.90 7.39 -11.29
N PRO A 89 -9.37 6.95 -10.14
CA PRO A 89 -9.84 7.39 -8.83
C PRO A 89 -9.73 8.91 -8.64
N LEU A 90 -10.41 9.41 -7.61
CA LEU A 90 -10.47 10.83 -7.26
C LEU A 90 -9.08 11.47 -7.21
N GLU A 91 -8.15 10.88 -6.44
CA GLU A 91 -6.78 11.38 -6.32
C GLU A 91 -6.09 11.51 -7.70
N CYS A 92 -6.26 10.52 -8.59
CA CYS A 92 -5.71 10.57 -9.96
C CYS A 92 -6.40 11.60 -10.86
N SER A 93 -7.66 11.92 -10.58
CA SER A 93 -8.48 12.84 -11.37
C SER A 93 -8.25 14.30 -11.00
N VAL A 94 -7.79 14.60 -9.79
CA VAL A 94 -7.53 15.97 -9.31
C VAL A 94 -6.05 16.33 -9.30
N LEU A 95 -5.15 15.36 -9.36
CA LEU A 95 -3.72 15.58 -9.31
C LEU A 95 -3.22 16.42 -10.50
N GLN A 96 -2.54 17.53 -10.20
CA GLN A 96 -1.83 18.39 -11.15
C GLN A 96 -0.32 18.30 -10.89
N CYS A 97 0.49 18.31 -11.95
CA CYS A 97 1.93 18.09 -11.84
C CYS A 97 2.70 19.29 -11.24
N ASP A 98 2.12 20.47 -11.36
CA ASP A 98 2.68 21.78 -10.97
C ASP A 98 1.97 22.38 -9.74
N ASN A 99 0.87 21.78 -9.27
CA ASN A 99 0.09 22.28 -8.15
C ASN A 99 -0.51 21.14 -7.30
N THR A 100 -0.07 21.04 -6.05
CA THR A 100 -0.50 19.99 -5.11
C THR A 100 -1.74 20.35 -4.28
N LYS A 101 -2.32 21.55 -4.45
CA LYS A 101 -3.43 22.01 -3.62
C LYS A 101 -4.65 21.08 -3.67
N GLU A 102 -5.10 20.73 -4.87
CA GLU A 102 -6.31 19.91 -5.06
C GLU A 102 -6.14 18.48 -4.57
N ILE A 103 -4.94 17.89 -4.74
CA ILE A 103 -4.67 16.55 -4.21
C ILE A 103 -4.64 16.56 -2.68
N PHE A 104 -4.08 17.59 -2.04
CA PHE A 104 -4.12 17.70 -0.58
C PHE A 104 -5.53 17.89 -0.03
N HIS A 105 -6.39 18.63 -0.74
CA HIS A 105 -7.82 18.69 -0.41
C HIS A 105 -8.48 17.31 -0.54
N ALA A 106 -8.20 16.58 -1.63
CA ALA A 106 -8.76 15.24 -1.82
C ALA A 106 -8.30 14.26 -0.73
N LEU A 107 -7.04 14.30 -0.30
CA LEU A 107 -6.52 13.43 0.76
C LEU A 107 -7.25 13.59 2.11
N ALA A 108 -7.90 14.73 2.35
CA ALA A 108 -8.69 15.00 3.55
C ALA A 108 -10.15 14.52 3.44
N LEU A 109 -10.59 14.05 2.27
CA LEU A 109 -11.93 13.51 2.07
C LEU A 109 -12.07 12.10 2.67
N PRO A 110 -13.30 11.68 3.01
CA PRO A 110 -13.56 10.36 3.56
C PRO A 110 -12.97 9.23 2.72
N ARG A 111 -12.36 8.26 3.39
CA ARG A 111 -11.70 7.11 2.75
C ARG A 111 -12.69 6.00 2.47
N LEU A 112 -12.46 5.28 1.37
CA LEU A 112 -13.12 4.00 1.16
C LEU A 112 -12.54 2.99 2.16
N THR A 113 -13.42 2.28 2.85
CA THR A 113 -13.07 1.26 3.84
C THR A 113 -13.68 -0.08 3.43
N ARG A 114 -13.18 -1.18 4.00
CA ARG A 114 -13.73 -2.54 3.80
C ARG A 114 -15.21 -2.59 4.14
N ALA A 115 -15.69 -1.80 5.10
CA ALA A 115 -17.11 -1.74 5.48
C ALA A 115 -18.03 -1.20 4.38
N HIS A 116 -17.49 -0.49 3.39
CA HIS A 116 -18.26 -0.07 2.21
C HIS A 116 -18.39 -1.19 1.16
N LEU A 117 -17.56 -2.23 1.24
CA LEU A 117 -17.46 -3.30 0.24
C LEU A 117 -17.89 -4.67 0.78
N VAL A 118 -17.80 -4.86 2.09
CA VAL A 118 -18.09 -6.12 2.79
C VAL A 118 -19.02 -5.82 3.95
N ASP A 119 -20.17 -6.48 3.95
CA ASP A 119 -21.08 -6.43 5.10
C ASP A 119 -20.41 -7.02 6.34
N ALA A 120 -20.40 -6.26 7.43
CA ALA A 120 -19.80 -6.66 8.70
C ALA A 120 -20.46 -7.91 9.32
N GLN A 121 -21.73 -8.18 8.98
CA GLN A 121 -22.46 -9.37 9.44
C GLN A 121 -22.30 -10.58 8.51
N SER A 122 -21.60 -10.42 7.39
CA SER A 122 -21.28 -11.54 6.52
C SER A 122 -20.18 -12.42 7.12
N ALA A 123 -20.12 -13.68 6.72
CA ALA A 123 -19.04 -14.58 7.12
C ALA A 123 -17.64 -14.02 6.79
N LEU A 124 -17.50 -13.28 5.68
CA LEU A 124 -16.25 -12.61 5.33
C LEU A 124 -15.96 -11.43 6.26
N GLY A 125 -16.98 -10.64 6.63
CA GLY A 125 -16.88 -9.57 7.61
C GLY A 125 -16.41 -10.08 8.98
N GLU A 126 -16.96 -11.19 9.45
CA GLU A 126 -16.52 -11.85 10.69
C GLU A 126 -15.05 -12.31 10.61
N CYS A 127 -14.65 -12.90 9.49
CA CYS A 127 -13.25 -13.31 9.29
C CYS A 127 -12.28 -12.12 9.29
N ILE A 128 -12.68 -10.99 8.69
CA ILE A 128 -11.90 -9.75 8.71
C ILE A 128 -11.76 -9.24 10.15
N ALA A 129 -12.86 -9.17 10.90
CA ALA A 129 -12.85 -8.71 12.28
C ALA A 129 -11.98 -9.61 13.18
N GLU A 130 -12.08 -10.93 13.01
CA GLU A 130 -11.27 -11.90 13.76
C GLU A 130 -9.78 -11.77 13.42
N HIS A 131 -9.43 -11.57 12.15
CA HIS A 131 -8.05 -11.31 11.75
C HIS A 131 -7.49 -10.03 12.39
N GLU A 132 -8.26 -8.94 12.42
CA GLU A 132 -7.85 -7.69 13.10
C GLU A 132 -7.67 -7.90 14.61
N ARG A 133 -8.53 -8.71 15.24
CA ARG A 133 -8.46 -9.02 16.67
C ARG A 133 -7.25 -9.88 17.03
N LEU A 134 -6.93 -10.88 16.20
CA LEU A 134 -5.82 -11.81 16.43
C LEU A 134 -4.45 -11.19 16.10
N PHE A 135 -4.40 -10.34 15.08
CA PHE A 135 -3.15 -9.80 14.54
C PHE A 135 -3.14 -8.27 14.50
N PRO A 136 -3.46 -7.56 15.60
CA PRO A 136 -3.54 -6.10 15.60
C PRO A 136 -2.23 -5.48 15.10
N MET A 137 -2.34 -4.66 14.05
CA MET A 137 -1.17 -4.07 13.38
C MET A 137 -0.39 -3.14 14.32
N GLN A 138 -1.08 -2.43 15.21
CA GLN A 138 -0.45 -1.54 16.18
C GLN A 138 0.50 -2.32 17.10
N ASP A 139 0.02 -3.42 17.70
CA ASP A 139 0.84 -4.29 18.55
C ASP A 139 2.05 -4.85 17.78
N ALA A 140 1.85 -5.25 16.52
CA ALA A 140 2.93 -5.74 15.67
C ALA A 140 4.01 -4.66 15.42
N VAL A 141 3.60 -3.42 15.14
CA VAL A 141 4.51 -2.27 14.97
C VAL A 141 5.22 -1.92 16.28
N GLU A 142 4.53 -1.95 17.41
CA GLU A 142 5.10 -1.68 18.73
C GLU A 142 6.13 -2.74 19.13
N LEU A 143 5.82 -4.02 18.93
CA LEU A 143 6.76 -5.12 19.14
C LEU A 143 7.98 -5.02 18.22
N ALA A 144 7.79 -4.60 16.96
CA ALA A 144 8.90 -4.44 16.01
C ALA A 144 9.87 -3.29 16.37
N ARG A 145 9.42 -2.30 17.14
CA ARG A 145 10.26 -1.19 17.61
C ARG A 145 11.04 -1.52 18.88
N GLN A 146 10.59 -2.52 19.64
CA GLN A 146 11.23 -2.97 20.86
C GLN A 146 12.54 -3.71 20.56
N LYS A 147 13.53 -3.54 21.44
CA LYS A 147 14.87 -4.15 21.28
C LYS A 147 15.02 -5.43 22.08
N GLU A 148 14.15 -5.63 23.06
CA GLU A 148 14.11 -6.75 23.99
C GLU A 148 13.94 -8.08 23.25
N HIS A 149 14.70 -9.10 23.66
CA HIS A 149 14.63 -10.43 23.06
C HIS A 149 13.22 -11.04 23.19
N SER A 150 12.55 -10.81 24.33
CA SER A 150 11.18 -11.25 24.56
C SER A 150 10.17 -10.64 23.59
N ALA A 151 10.34 -9.36 23.22
CA ALA A 151 9.49 -8.71 22.22
C ALA A 151 9.70 -9.29 20.82
N LYS A 152 10.95 -9.59 20.46
CA LYS A 152 11.27 -10.26 19.19
C LYS A 152 10.62 -11.64 19.09
N ILE A 153 10.68 -12.45 20.15
CA ILE A 153 10.02 -13.77 20.18
C ILE A 153 8.51 -13.63 19.99
N LYS A 154 7.87 -12.68 20.70
CA LYS A 154 6.43 -12.42 20.56
C LYS A 154 6.07 -11.99 19.13
N LEU A 155 6.87 -11.12 18.52
CA LEU A 155 6.65 -10.68 17.15
C LEU A 155 6.79 -11.84 16.15
N GLU A 156 7.83 -12.66 16.28
CA GLU A 156 8.05 -13.82 15.41
C GLU A 156 6.92 -14.84 15.52
N ASP A 157 6.39 -15.06 16.72
CA ASP A 157 5.23 -15.91 16.95
C ASP A 157 3.97 -15.32 16.30
N MET A 158 3.70 -14.02 16.50
CA MET A 158 2.58 -13.33 15.85
C MET A 158 2.65 -13.40 14.31
N VAL A 159 3.82 -13.12 13.72
CA VAL A 159 4.03 -13.20 12.26
C VAL A 159 3.81 -14.62 11.76
N ARG A 160 4.31 -15.64 12.48
CA ARG A 160 4.12 -17.05 12.11
C ARG A 160 2.65 -17.46 12.16
N GLN A 161 1.94 -17.05 13.21
CA GLN A 161 0.52 -17.35 13.37
C GLN A 161 -0.34 -16.67 12.31
N GLU A 162 -0.04 -15.40 11.98
CA GLU A 162 -0.72 -14.68 10.90
C GLU A 162 -0.50 -15.35 9.55
N LEU A 163 0.74 -15.73 9.24
CA LEU A 163 1.06 -16.47 8.01
C LEU A 163 0.27 -17.79 7.93
N PHE A 164 0.19 -18.55 9.03
CA PHE A 164 -0.60 -19.78 9.06
C PHE A 164 -2.09 -19.52 8.84
N PHE A 165 -2.65 -18.50 9.51
CA PHE A 165 -4.05 -18.08 9.32
C PHE A 165 -4.32 -17.79 7.85
N ARG A 166 -3.49 -16.95 7.22
CA ARG A 166 -3.62 -16.57 5.82
C ARG A 166 -3.55 -17.77 4.89
N GLN A 167 -2.57 -18.67 5.07
CA GLN A 167 -2.42 -19.87 4.26
C GLN A 167 -3.58 -20.85 4.42
N ALA A 168 -4.13 -20.98 5.64
CA ALA A 168 -5.30 -21.81 5.88
C ALA A 168 -6.54 -21.21 5.19
N PHE A 169 -6.75 -19.91 5.32
CA PHE A 169 -7.87 -19.21 4.67
C PHE A 169 -7.78 -19.28 3.15
N ALA A 170 -6.63 -18.92 2.57
CA ALA A 170 -6.37 -18.94 1.14
C ALA A 170 -6.65 -20.32 0.52
N ARG A 171 -6.18 -21.40 1.16
CA ARG A 171 -6.50 -22.78 0.73
C ARG A 171 -8.00 -23.09 0.80
N ARG A 172 -8.67 -22.66 1.87
CA ARG A 172 -10.11 -22.91 2.08
C ARG A 172 -10.98 -22.26 1.00
N VAL A 173 -10.60 -21.07 0.55
CA VAL A 173 -11.35 -20.29 -0.46
C VAL A 173 -10.77 -20.39 -1.87
N GLN A 174 -9.73 -21.22 -2.07
CA GLN A 174 -9.05 -21.42 -3.35
C GLN A 174 -8.53 -20.10 -3.97
N ALA A 175 -7.98 -19.22 -3.14
CA ALA A 175 -7.37 -17.96 -3.56
C ALA A 175 -5.87 -17.96 -3.24
N THR A 176 -5.13 -17.04 -3.86
CA THR A 176 -3.78 -16.70 -3.43
C THR A 176 -3.81 -15.68 -2.29
N ASP A 177 -2.72 -15.59 -1.54
CA ASP A 177 -2.53 -14.60 -0.48
C ASP A 177 -2.78 -13.16 -0.97
N GLU A 178 -2.22 -12.83 -2.13
CA GLU A 178 -2.29 -11.52 -2.79
C GLU A 178 -3.73 -11.13 -3.18
N GLN A 179 -4.55 -12.11 -3.61
CA GLN A 179 -5.97 -11.88 -3.91
C GLN A 179 -6.78 -11.49 -2.66
N LEU A 180 -6.25 -11.76 -1.47
CA LEU A 180 -6.90 -11.47 -0.19
C LEU A 180 -6.42 -10.15 0.45
N TRP A 181 -5.53 -9.41 -0.20
CA TRP A 181 -4.94 -8.19 0.36
C TRP A 181 -5.94 -7.04 0.58
N LEU A 182 -7.07 -7.03 -0.14
CA LEU A 182 -8.18 -6.11 0.17
C LEU A 182 -8.80 -6.43 1.54
N TYR A 183 -8.85 -7.70 1.93
CA TYR A 183 -9.56 -8.15 3.13
C TYR A 183 -8.67 -8.20 4.36
N PHE A 184 -7.48 -8.78 4.25
CA PHE A 184 -6.56 -8.97 5.39
C PHE A 184 -5.36 -8.03 5.38
N GLY A 185 -5.29 -7.11 4.41
CA GLY A 185 -4.11 -6.27 4.18
C GLY A 185 -2.92 -7.09 3.68
N ARG A 186 -1.72 -6.53 3.74
CA ARG A 186 -0.50 -7.26 3.37
C ARG A 186 0.00 -8.11 4.55
N PRO A 187 0.68 -9.25 4.31
CA PRO A 187 1.25 -10.07 5.38
C PRO A 187 2.12 -9.26 6.33
N LEU A 188 2.07 -9.58 7.63
CA LEU A 188 2.86 -8.85 8.64
C LEU A 188 4.36 -8.88 8.32
N GLU A 189 4.87 -9.99 7.79
CA GLU A 189 6.27 -10.11 7.37
C GLU A 189 6.69 -9.04 6.34
N LEU A 190 5.78 -8.69 5.42
CA LEU A 190 6.01 -7.71 4.37
C LEU A 190 5.91 -6.29 4.95
N VAL A 191 4.86 -6.04 5.74
CA VAL A 191 4.59 -4.72 6.32
C VAL A 191 5.69 -4.30 7.29
N LEU A 192 6.24 -5.23 8.07
CA LEU A 192 7.23 -4.97 9.10
C LEU A 192 8.68 -5.00 8.59
N LEU A 193 8.91 -5.43 7.34
CA LEU A 193 10.24 -5.46 6.72
C LEU A 193 11.09 -4.19 6.97
N PRO A 194 10.54 -2.97 6.84
CA PRO A 194 11.33 -1.75 7.02
C PRO A 194 11.79 -1.53 8.46
N LEU A 195 11.00 -1.97 9.44
CA LEU A 195 11.35 -1.86 10.86
C LEU A 195 12.42 -2.89 11.25
N ARG A 196 12.42 -4.08 10.63
CA ARG A 196 13.36 -5.16 10.93
C ARG A 196 14.74 -4.98 10.31
N SER A 197 14.79 -4.36 9.13
CA SER A 197 16.04 -4.20 8.36
C SER A 197 16.80 -2.92 8.71
N GLY A 198 16.28 -2.08 9.62
CA GLY A 198 16.85 -0.75 9.89
C GLY A 198 16.87 0.15 8.65
N SER A 199 16.23 -0.28 7.57
CA SER A 199 16.16 0.42 6.30
C SER A 199 14.82 1.16 6.26
N GLN A 200 14.91 2.48 6.08
CA GLN A 200 13.74 3.33 6.02
C GLN A 200 12.80 2.79 4.90
N PRO A 201 11.52 2.51 5.20
CA PRO A 201 10.58 2.24 4.11
C PRO A 201 10.45 3.52 3.29
N TYR A 202 10.12 3.35 2.02
CA TYR A 202 9.69 4.36 1.04
C TYR A 202 10.73 4.79 0.00
N PRO A 203 10.24 5.06 -1.22
CA PRO A 203 11.03 4.97 -2.42
C PRO A 203 11.65 6.32 -2.72
N PHE A 204 12.86 6.54 -2.23
CA PHE A 204 13.81 7.42 -2.91
C PHE A 204 15.14 6.69 -3.06
N GLY A 205 15.11 5.63 -3.87
CA GLY A 205 16.24 5.32 -4.72
C GLY A 205 16.29 6.34 -5.84
N CYS A 206 16.73 7.57 -5.53
CA CYS A 206 17.42 8.33 -6.55
C CYS A 206 18.60 7.44 -6.94
N ALA A 207 18.58 6.90 -8.15
CA ALA A 207 19.76 6.33 -8.77
C ALA A 207 20.81 7.43 -8.83
N GLN A 208 21.59 7.59 -7.76
CA GLN A 208 22.89 8.24 -7.82
C GLN A 208 23.79 7.24 -8.57
N LEU A 209 23.79 7.40 -9.89
CA LEU A 209 25.00 7.49 -10.70
C LEU A 209 26.23 6.85 -10.03
N ARG A 210 26.39 5.55 -10.23
CA ARG A 210 27.71 4.92 -10.28
C ARG A 210 27.89 4.26 -11.63
N SER A 211 28.10 5.09 -12.64
CA SER A 211 28.79 4.73 -13.87
C SER A 211 29.96 5.69 -14.01
N GLY A 212 31.18 5.20 -13.77
CA GLY A 212 32.39 6.01 -13.96
C GLY A 212 33.58 5.60 -13.11
N SER A 213 33.94 4.31 -13.05
CA SER A 213 35.35 3.94 -12.83
C SER A 213 35.93 3.49 -14.17
N SER A 214 36.20 4.47 -15.03
CA SER A 214 37.20 4.31 -16.09
C SER A 214 38.57 4.34 -15.41
N THR A 215 39.19 3.18 -15.28
CA THR A 215 40.61 3.06 -15.01
C THR A 215 41.38 3.77 -16.13
N PRO A 216 42.26 4.75 -15.85
CA PRO A 216 43.31 5.08 -16.80
C PRO A 216 44.41 4.02 -16.63
N LEU A 217 44.63 3.24 -17.69
CA LEU A 217 45.92 2.63 -17.93
C LEU A 217 46.97 3.74 -18.00
N GLY A 218 47.79 3.84 -16.95
CA GLY A 218 49.09 4.48 -17.05
C GLY A 218 50.01 3.59 -17.89
N MET A 219 50.39 4.10 -19.05
CA MET A 219 51.68 3.80 -19.64
C MET A 219 52.63 4.95 -19.27
N ILE A 220 53.88 4.55 -19.03
CA ILE A 220 55.06 5.27 -18.52
C ILE A 220 55.15 5.26 -16.99
#